data_AF-Q1N1N8-F1
#
_entry.id   AF-Q1N1N8-F1
#
_cell.length_a   1.000
_cell.length_b   1.000
_cell.length_c   1.000
_cell.angle_alpha   90.00
_cell.angle_beta   90.00
_cell.angle_gamma   90.00
#
_symmetry.space_group_name_H-M   'P 1'
#
loop_
_entity.id
_entity.type
_entity.pdbx_description
1 polymer ?
#
loop_
_entity_poly.entity_id
_entity_poly.type
_entity_poly.pdbx_seq_one_letter_code
_entity_poly.pdbx_strand_id
1 'polypeptide(L)'
;MIPRLLLCITIVLLVACDSGLKTSDYRGGYITESGDCPESGDLGMYYRDLEIEMGFYCFLKECALVKGQSSPGGFFHIETDGAYFVKGKIGPEQAKGTWYLNMNGKDCSGHWVALKNR
;
A
#
# COMPACT_ATOMS: atom_id res chain seq x y z
N MET A 1 41.18 -0.27 0.86
CA MET A 1 40.69 -0.11 -0.53
C MET A 1 39.41 -0.91 -0.64
N ILE A 2 38.25 -0.24 -0.62
CA ILE A 2 36.96 -0.90 -0.83
C ILE A 2 36.94 -1.33 -2.31
N PRO A 3 36.75 -2.63 -2.62
CA PRO A 3 36.80 -3.07 -4.01
C PRO A 3 35.67 -2.37 -4.76
N ARG A 4 36.00 -1.74 -5.90
CA ARG A 4 35.05 -0.98 -6.75
C ARG A 4 33.78 -1.77 -7.10
N LEU A 5 33.87 -3.11 -7.06
CA LEU A 5 32.76 -4.04 -7.25
C LEU A 5 31.69 -3.97 -6.13
N LEU A 6 32.10 -3.76 -4.87
CA LEU A 6 31.17 -3.69 -3.72
C LEU A 6 30.32 -2.40 -3.74
N LEU A 7 30.89 -1.30 -4.24
CA LEU A 7 30.23 0.00 -4.31
C LEU A 7 29.14 0.04 -5.39
N CYS A 8 29.32 -0.71 -6.48
CA CYS A 8 28.30 -0.81 -7.54
C CYS A 8 27.09 -1.62 -7.09
N ILE A 9 27.27 -2.67 -6.28
CA ILE A 9 26.16 -3.51 -5.79
C ILE A 9 25.28 -2.73 -4.80
N THR A 10 25.86 -1.90 -3.93
CA THR A 10 25.09 -1.08 -2.99
C THR A 10 24.29 0.02 -3.67
N ILE A 11 24.78 0.59 -4.78
CA ILE A 11 24.05 1.61 -5.53
C ILE A 11 22.84 1.00 -6.26
N VAL A 12 22.95 -0.20 -6.84
CA VAL A 12 21.84 -0.86 -7.53
C VAL A 12 20.71 -1.26 -6.56
N LEU A 13 21.04 -1.62 -5.32
CA LEU A 13 20.02 -1.92 -4.29
C LEU A 13 19.24 -0.68 -3.84
N LEU A 14 19.86 0.52 -3.87
CA LEU A 14 19.22 1.76 -3.46
C LEU A 14 18.21 2.30 -4.50
N VAL A 15 18.42 2.07 -5.80
CA VAL A 15 17.44 2.48 -6.84
C VAL A 15 16.22 1.56 -6.93
N ALA A 16 16.31 0.31 -6.48
CA ALA A 16 15.19 -0.63 -6.51
C ALA A 16 14.14 -0.36 -5.41
N CYS A 17 14.53 0.22 -4.27
CA CYS A 17 13.62 0.48 -3.14
C CYS A 17 12.56 1.56 -3.40
N ASP A 18 12.78 2.46 -4.37
CA ASP A 18 11.89 3.60 -4.63
C ASP A 18 10.95 3.34 -5.83
N SER A 19 10.91 2.12 -6.35
CA SER A 19 10.25 1.81 -7.63
C SER A 19 8.77 1.38 -7.48
N GLY A 20 8.40 0.74 -6.37
CA GLY A 20 7.04 0.17 -6.19
C GLY A 20 5.94 1.22 -6.05
N LEU A 21 6.21 2.33 -5.36
CA LEU A 21 5.26 3.43 -5.14
C LEU A 21 5.24 4.45 -6.30
N LYS A 22 6.27 4.51 -7.14
CA LYS A 22 6.35 5.47 -8.26
C LYS A 22 5.46 5.10 -9.44
N THR A 23 5.01 3.84 -9.52
CA THR A 23 4.25 3.31 -10.66
C THR A 23 2.75 3.16 -10.37
N SER A 24 2.30 3.42 -9.14
CA SER A 24 0.89 3.27 -8.75
C SER A 24 -0.02 4.36 -9.32
N ASP A 25 -1.29 4.04 -9.58
CA ASP A 25 -2.29 4.99 -10.08
C ASP A 25 -2.69 6.01 -8.99
N TYR A 26 -2.67 5.60 -7.73
CA TYR A 26 -2.88 6.45 -6.57
C TYR A 26 -1.76 6.23 -5.53
N ARG A 27 -1.40 7.30 -4.81
CA ARG A 27 -0.41 7.28 -3.73
C ARG A 27 -0.87 8.10 -2.54
N GLY A 28 -0.62 7.59 -1.35
CA GLY A 28 -0.81 8.34 -0.11
C GLY A 28 -0.30 7.56 1.07
N GLY A 29 -1.10 7.49 2.13
CA GLY A 29 -0.69 6.84 3.36
C GLY A 29 -1.86 6.35 4.20
N TYR A 30 -1.51 5.67 5.28
CA TYR A 30 -2.44 5.15 6.26
C TYR A 30 -2.06 5.63 7.66
N ILE A 31 -3.05 5.61 8.55
CA ILE A 31 -2.88 5.78 9.99
C ILE A 31 -3.44 4.54 10.69
N THR A 32 -2.78 4.12 11.75
CA THR A 32 -3.21 3.01 12.61
C THR A 32 -3.99 3.57 13.80
N GLU A 33 -5.19 3.06 14.02
CA GLU A 33 -6.06 3.41 15.16
C GLU A 33 -6.03 2.35 16.26
N SER A 34 -5.75 1.09 15.89
CA SER A 34 -5.72 -0.04 16.83
C SER A 34 -4.70 -1.08 16.37
N GLY A 35 -4.12 -1.78 17.34
CA GLY A 35 -3.09 -2.81 17.14
C GLY A 35 -1.68 -2.34 17.48
N ASP A 36 -0.73 -3.27 17.37
CA ASP A 36 0.69 -3.06 17.65
C ASP A 36 1.48 -2.98 16.33
N CYS A 37 1.16 -1.95 15.54
CA CYS A 37 1.73 -1.66 14.22
C CYS A 37 2.32 -0.25 14.18
N PRO A 38 3.11 0.10 13.13
CA PRO A 38 3.52 1.49 12.91
C PRO A 38 2.31 2.44 12.93
N GLU A 39 2.45 3.59 13.60
CA GLU A 39 1.38 4.59 13.73
C GLU A 39 0.89 5.11 12.36
N SER A 40 1.78 5.13 11.38
CA SER A 40 1.47 5.50 10.00
C SER A 40 2.45 4.85 9.02
N GLY A 41 2.11 4.92 7.73
CA GLY A 41 2.99 4.47 6.65
C GLY A 41 2.47 4.88 5.27
N ASP A 42 3.17 4.43 4.24
CA ASP A 42 2.86 4.75 2.86
C ASP A 42 1.87 3.73 2.26
N LEU A 43 1.09 4.20 1.27
CA LEU A 43 0.12 3.39 0.55
C LEU A 43 0.23 3.64 -0.96
N GLY A 44 0.30 2.56 -1.73
CA GLY A 44 0.19 2.58 -3.19
C GLY A 44 -1.04 1.79 -3.64
N MET A 45 -1.77 2.31 -4.62
CA MET A 45 -2.92 1.63 -5.19
C MET A 45 -2.88 1.65 -6.72
N TYR A 46 -3.03 0.48 -7.33
CA TYR A 46 -3.27 0.30 -8.75
C TYR A 46 -4.77 0.06 -8.96
N TYR A 47 -5.33 0.71 -9.98
CA TYR A 47 -6.75 0.63 -10.30
C TYR A 47 -6.98 0.64 -11.81
N ARG A 48 -7.34 -0.52 -12.36
CA ARG A 48 -7.59 -0.71 -13.79
C ARG A 48 -8.70 -1.73 -14.02
N ASP A 49 -9.60 -1.44 -14.94
CA ASP A 49 -10.67 -2.37 -15.35
C ASP A 49 -11.45 -2.97 -14.17
N LEU A 50 -11.73 -2.13 -13.16
CA LEU A 50 -12.37 -2.48 -11.87
C LEU A 50 -11.53 -3.36 -10.93
N GLU A 51 -10.34 -3.79 -11.32
CA GLU A 51 -9.38 -4.47 -10.46
C GLU A 51 -8.61 -3.47 -9.60
N ILE A 52 -8.43 -3.80 -8.32
CA ILE A 52 -7.69 -3.03 -7.33
C ILE A 52 -6.55 -3.89 -6.79
N GLU A 53 -5.38 -3.29 -6.69
CA GLU A 53 -4.25 -3.80 -5.92
C GLU A 53 -3.74 -2.69 -4.99
N MET A 54 -3.72 -2.96 -3.67
CA MET A 54 -3.31 -2.01 -2.63
C MET A 54 -2.15 -2.57 -1.81
N GLY A 55 -1.01 -1.89 -1.86
CA GLY A 55 0.16 -2.19 -1.04
C GLY A 55 0.28 -1.22 0.13
N PHE A 56 0.46 -1.76 1.33
CA PHE A 56 0.74 -1.02 2.57
C PHE A 56 2.23 -1.17 2.91
N TYR A 57 2.91 -0.06 3.15
CA TYR A 57 4.37 -0.02 3.31
C TYR A 57 4.75 0.50 4.70
N CYS A 58 5.48 -0.33 5.44
CA CYS A 58 6.05 -0.06 6.75
C CYS A 58 7.54 0.31 6.56
N PHE A 59 7.88 1.60 6.66
CA PHE A 59 9.25 2.11 6.47
C PHE A 59 9.91 1.60 5.17
N LEU A 60 9.25 1.86 4.04
CA LEU A 60 9.67 1.46 2.68
C LEU A 60 9.60 -0.03 2.33
N LYS A 61 9.19 -0.89 3.27
CA LYS A 61 8.96 -2.33 3.02
C LYS A 61 7.47 -2.62 2.96
N GLU A 62 7.02 -3.33 1.92
CA GLU A 62 5.65 -3.83 1.86
C GLU A 62 5.39 -4.76 3.05
N CYS A 63 4.35 -4.45 3.83
CA CYS A 63 3.96 -5.20 5.02
C CYS A 63 2.55 -5.80 4.94
N ALA A 64 1.74 -5.35 3.98
CA ALA A 64 0.51 -6.03 3.57
C ALA A 64 0.19 -5.70 2.11
N LEU A 65 -0.38 -6.66 1.39
CA LEU A 65 -0.85 -6.52 0.01
C LEU A 65 -2.26 -7.08 -0.11
N VAL A 66 -3.17 -6.32 -0.70
CA VAL A 66 -4.57 -6.71 -0.87
C VAL A 66 -4.97 -6.50 -2.32
N LYS A 67 -5.61 -7.52 -2.92
CA LYS A 67 -6.09 -7.47 -4.30
C LYS A 67 -7.55 -7.88 -4.37
N GLY A 68 -8.32 -7.26 -5.25
CA GLY A 68 -9.72 -7.63 -5.44
C GLY A 68 -10.45 -6.73 -6.44
N GLN A 69 -11.76 -6.93 -6.52
CA GLN A 69 -12.62 -6.24 -7.47
C GLN A 69 -13.36 -5.08 -6.82
N SER A 70 -13.54 -4.02 -7.59
CA SER A 70 -14.41 -2.89 -7.29
C SER A 70 -15.73 -2.99 -8.03
N SER A 71 -16.71 -2.26 -7.54
CA SER A 71 -17.97 -2.05 -8.24
C SER A 71 -17.92 -0.82 -9.14
N PRO A 72 -18.75 -0.76 -10.21
CA PRO A 72 -19.01 0.48 -10.92
C PRO A 72 -19.32 1.63 -9.95
N GLY A 73 -18.63 2.76 -10.12
CA GLY A 73 -18.69 3.89 -9.18
C GLY A 73 -17.56 3.92 -8.13
N GLY A 74 -16.64 2.96 -8.17
CA GLY A 74 -15.37 2.98 -7.42
C GLY A 74 -15.47 2.55 -5.96
N PHE A 75 -16.61 1.99 -5.53
CA PHE A 75 -16.74 1.42 -4.19
C PHE A 75 -16.22 -0.02 -4.16
N PHE A 76 -15.54 -0.39 -3.09
CA PHE A 76 -15.05 -1.76 -2.91
C PHE A 76 -15.01 -2.15 -1.44
N HIS A 77 -15.11 -3.46 -1.22
CA HIS A 77 -14.82 -4.13 0.04
C HIS A 77 -14.16 -5.46 -0.33
N ILE A 78 -12.89 -5.59 0.02
CA ILE A 78 -12.09 -6.78 -0.24
C ILE A 78 -11.82 -7.44 1.10
N GLU A 79 -12.27 -8.66 1.26
CA GLU A 79 -11.95 -9.52 2.39
C GLU A 79 -10.85 -10.51 1.98
N THR A 80 -9.91 -10.76 2.88
CA THR A 80 -8.86 -11.78 2.71
C THR A 80 -9.04 -12.90 3.73
N ASP A 81 -8.33 -14.00 3.56
CA ASP A 81 -8.39 -15.13 4.48
C ASP A 81 -8.08 -14.68 5.92
N GLY A 82 -8.95 -15.05 6.88
CA GLY A 82 -8.80 -14.65 8.29
C GLY A 82 -9.65 -13.45 8.72
N ALA A 83 -10.67 -13.07 7.96
CA ALA A 83 -11.60 -11.96 8.26
C ALA A 83 -10.96 -10.56 8.28
N TYR A 84 -9.76 -10.43 7.69
CA TYR A 84 -9.15 -9.15 7.39
C TYR A 84 -9.79 -8.50 6.16
N PHE A 85 -9.83 -7.17 6.12
CA PHE A 85 -10.46 -6.45 5.02
C PHE A 85 -9.84 -5.10 4.72
N VAL A 86 -10.04 -4.65 3.49
CA VAL A 86 -9.90 -3.24 3.08
C VAL A 86 -11.15 -2.81 2.35
N LYS A 87 -11.68 -1.64 2.69
CA LYS A 87 -12.83 -1.07 2.01
C LYS A 87 -12.65 0.42 1.79
N GLY A 88 -13.28 0.95 0.75
CA GLY A 88 -13.24 2.37 0.49
C GLY A 88 -13.95 2.77 -0.79
N LYS A 89 -13.69 4.02 -1.18
CA LYS A 89 -14.19 4.63 -2.40
C LYS A 89 -13.05 5.25 -3.19
N ILE A 90 -12.99 4.95 -4.47
CA ILE A 90 -12.06 5.52 -5.45
C ILE A 90 -12.79 6.65 -6.18
N GLY A 91 -12.30 7.86 -6.03
CA GLY A 91 -12.76 9.05 -6.76
C GLY A 91 -11.77 9.46 -7.86
N PRO A 92 -12.13 10.46 -8.68
CA PRO A 92 -11.30 10.91 -9.79
C PRO A 92 -9.95 11.49 -9.36
N GLU A 93 -9.88 12.17 -8.20
CA GLU A 93 -8.65 12.80 -7.69
C GLU A 93 -8.14 12.17 -6.38
N GLN A 94 -9.02 11.51 -5.63
CA GLN A 94 -8.71 10.98 -4.30
C GLN A 94 -9.45 9.66 -4.07
N ALA A 95 -8.78 8.71 -3.43
CA ALA A 95 -9.33 7.50 -2.87
C ALA A 95 -9.15 7.50 -1.34
N LYS A 96 -10.10 6.95 -0.60
CA LYS A 96 -10.01 6.84 0.87
C LYS A 96 -10.87 5.71 1.42
N GLY A 97 -10.55 5.27 2.63
CA GLY A 97 -11.29 4.20 3.28
C GLY A 97 -10.78 3.79 4.64
N THR A 98 -11.10 2.55 5.00
CA THR A 98 -10.71 1.90 6.26
C THR A 98 -10.09 0.54 5.97
N TRP A 99 -9.30 0.04 6.90
CA TRP A 99 -8.65 -1.26 6.78
C TRP A 99 -8.59 -1.97 8.13
N TYR A 100 -8.59 -3.29 8.10
CA TYR A 100 -8.23 -4.19 9.19
C TYR A 100 -7.39 -5.31 8.59
N LEU A 101 -6.10 -5.35 8.88
CA LEU A 101 -5.13 -6.23 8.21
C LEU A 101 -4.17 -6.83 9.22
N ASN A 102 -3.63 -8.00 8.87
CA ASN A 102 -2.40 -8.48 9.46
C ASN A 102 -1.21 -7.76 8.80
N MET A 103 -0.54 -6.88 9.53
CA MET A 103 0.69 -6.22 9.09
C MET A 103 1.88 -6.83 9.82
N ASN A 104 2.75 -7.54 9.09
CA ASN A 104 3.92 -8.22 9.66
C ASN A 104 3.62 -9.11 10.89
N GLY A 105 2.51 -9.85 10.88
CA GLY A 105 2.12 -10.75 11.99
C GLY A 105 1.31 -10.09 13.10
N LYS A 106 0.91 -8.83 12.95
CA LYS A 106 0.11 -8.08 13.93
C LYS A 106 -1.20 -7.63 13.34
N ASP A 107 -2.29 -7.87 14.06
CA ASP A 107 -3.63 -7.45 13.64
C ASP A 107 -3.83 -5.97 13.98
N CYS A 108 -4.07 -5.17 12.95
CA CYS A 108 -4.16 -3.73 13.07
C CYS A 108 -5.29 -3.16 12.22
N SER A 109 -5.82 -2.02 12.61
CA SER A 109 -6.86 -1.33 11.84
C SER A 109 -6.66 0.18 11.81
N GLY A 110 -7.27 0.82 10.85
CA GLY A 110 -7.36 2.28 10.81
C GLY A 110 -7.89 2.81 9.49
N HIS A 111 -7.34 3.96 9.09
CA HIS A 111 -7.77 4.73 7.92
C HIS A 111 -6.68 4.88 6.89
N TRP A 112 -7.06 5.06 5.63
CA TRP A 112 -6.14 5.35 4.54
C TRP A 112 -6.71 6.40 3.60
N VAL A 113 -5.81 7.18 2.98
CA VAL A 113 -6.12 8.17 1.94
C VAL A 113 -5.02 8.13 0.90
N ALA A 114 -5.39 8.21 -0.38
CA ALA A 114 -4.48 8.30 -1.51
C ALA A 114 -4.97 9.32 -2.54
N LEU A 115 -4.05 10.08 -3.11
CA LEU A 115 -4.30 10.99 -4.23
C LEU A 115 -3.92 10.32 -5.53
N LYS A 116 -4.60 10.66 -6.62
CA LYS A 116 -4.27 10.16 -7.94
C LYS A 116 -2.89 10.68 -8.38
N ASN A 117 -2.01 9.78 -8.80
CA ASN A 117 -0.74 10.16 -9.41
C ASN A 117 -1.04 10.75 -10.80
N ARG A 118 -0.39 11.88 -11.11
CA ARG A 118 -0.54 12.61 -12.38
C ARG A 118 0.64 12.34 -13.31
#